data_AF-A0A7S7USM9-F1
#
_entry.id   AF-A0A7S7USM9-F1
#
_cell.length_a   1.000
_cell.length_b   1.000
_cell.length_c   1.000
_cell.angle_alpha   90.00
_cell.angle_beta   90.00
_cell.angle_gamma   90.00
#
_symmetry.space_group_name_H-M   'P 1'
#
loop_
_entity.id
_entity.type
_entity.pdbx_description
1 polymer ?
#
loop_
_entity_poly.entity_id
_entity_poly.type
_entity_poly.pdbx_seq_one_letter_code
_entity_poly.pdbx_strand_id
1 'polypeptide(L)'
;MNAAAISLDQFEAARLGDIEAIAGLLETAQPDIRRYARATCRSSADAEDAAQEALWILFRHVGTIRSLLAMSAWLFSVVRRECLRLARKAGLAPSIDDTEAEAALLSRPEADLRLDVAAAFEALPPHYRDVALMRDVEEMTIDEIAEALGATRQTVKARLHRARALLREYLTR
;
A
#
# COMPACT_ATOMS: atom_id res chain seq x y z
N MET A 1 -4.09 -12.91 6.94
CA MET A 1 -5.32 -12.97 6.12
C MET A 1 -5.78 -14.40 6.14
N ASN A 2 -7.06 -14.66 6.38
CA ASN A 2 -7.62 -15.99 6.21
C ASN A 2 -7.80 -16.25 4.70
N ALA A 3 -6.68 -16.24 3.97
CA ALA A 3 -6.60 -16.43 2.53
C ALA A 3 -7.18 -17.77 2.07
N ALA A 4 -7.38 -18.70 3.03
CA ALA A 4 -8.07 -19.97 2.82
C ALA A 4 -9.55 -19.83 2.40
N ALA A 5 -10.18 -18.66 2.60
CA ALA A 5 -11.59 -18.45 2.27
C ALA A 5 -11.84 -17.74 0.92
N ILE A 6 -10.81 -17.13 0.30
CA ILE A 6 -10.95 -16.46 -0.99
C ILE A 6 -10.42 -17.39 -2.08
N SER A 7 -11.33 -17.89 -2.92
CA SER A 7 -10.92 -18.70 -4.07
C SER A 7 -10.22 -17.84 -5.14
N LEU A 8 -9.30 -18.44 -5.89
CA LEU A 8 -8.62 -17.76 -6.99
C LEU A 8 -9.63 -17.30 -8.05
N ASP A 9 -10.64 -18.10 -8.35
CA ASP A 9 -11.68 -17.80 -9.33
C ASP A 9 -12.51 -16.59 -8.90
N GLN A 10 -12.90 -16.51 -7.61
CA GLN A 10 -13.60 -15.35 -7.06
C GLN A 10 -12.73 -14.09 -7.12
N PHE A 11 -11.44 -14.20 -6.81
CA PHE A 11 -10.52 -13.07 -6.88
C PHE A 11 -10.35 -12.55 -8.32
N GLU A 12 -10.19 -13.44 -9.29
CA GLU A 12 -10.08 -13.07 -10.70
C GLU A 12 -11.38 -12.47 -11.25
N ALA A 13 -12.54 -13.02 -10.92
CA ALA A 13 -13.83 -12.44 -11.27
C ALA A 13 -13.99 -11.02 -10.68
N ALA A 14 -13.60 -10.83 -9.41
CA ALA A 14 -13.63 -9.52 -8.77
C ALA A 14 -12.69 -8.51 -9.44
N ARG A 15 -11.49 -8.95 -9.88
CA ARG A 15 -10.56 -8.12 -10.64
C ARG A 15 -11.12 -7.66 -11.98
N LEU A 16 -11.94 -8.50 -12.61
CA LEU A 16 -12.59 -8.21 -13.89
C LEU A 16 -13.86 -7.35 -13.76
N GLY A 17 -14.27 -7.01 -12.53
CA GLY A 17 -15.40 -6.11 -12.27
C GLY A 17 -16.73 -6.82 -11.99
N ASP A 18 -16.73 -8.13 -11.74
CA ASP A 18 -17.93 -8.84 -11.30
C ASP A 18 -18.36 -8.33 -9.91
N ILE A 19 -19.57 -7.77 -9.84
CA ILE A 19 -20.08 -7.11 -8.64
C ILE A 19 -20.31 -8.10 -7.49
N GLU A 20 -20.79 -9.31 -7.78
CA GLU A 20 -21.02 -10.33 -6.77
C GLU A 20 -19.69 -10.87 -6.23
N ALA A 21 -18.72 -11.08 -7.12
CA ALA A 21 -17.37 -11.49 -6.73
C ALA A 21 -16.67 -10.43 -5.87
N ILE A 22 -16.81 -9.15 -6.22
CA ILE A 22 -16.30 -8.02 -5.44
C ILE A 22 -16.96 -7.98 -4.05
N ALA A 23 -18.28 -8.11 -3.97
CA ALA A 23 -19.00 -8.11 -2.70
C ALA A 23 -18.51 -9.24 -1.79
N GLY A 24 -18.43 -10.48 -2.30
CA GLY A 24 -17.92 -11.61 -1.54
C GLY A 24 -16.44 -11.46 -1.13
N LEU A 25 -15.62 -10.84 -1.98
CA LEU A 25 -14.22 -10.54 -1.66
C LEU A 25 -14.12 -9.55 -0.48
N LEU A 26 -14.93 -8.49 -0.50
CA LEU A 26 -14.97 -7.48 0.56
C LEU A 26 -15.45 -8.07 1.89
N GLU A 27 -16.51 -8.88 1.86
CA GLU A 27 -17.04 -9.57 3.05
C GLU A 27 -15.99 -10.49 3.67
N THR A 28 -15.26 -11.23 2.84
CA THR A 28 -14.22 -12.15 3.30
C THR A 28 -12.99 -11.41 3.85
N ALA A 29 -12.62 -10.28 3.24
CA ALA A 29 -11.47 -9.48 3.67
C ALA A 29 -11.76 -8.61 4.92
N GLN A 30 -13.02 -8.24 5.15
CA GLN A 30 -13.41 -7.31 6.21
C GLN A 30 -12.95 -7.71 7.62
N PRO A 31 -13.10 -8.97 8.10
CA PRO A 31 -12.64 -9.35 9.43
C PRO A 31 -11.13 -9.19 9.62
N ASP A 32 -10.34 -9.49 8.59
CA ASP A 32 -8.89 -9.32 8.62
C ASP A 32 -8.49 -7.84 8.64
N ILE A 33 -9.11 -7.03 7.78
CA ILE A 33 -8.90 -5.58 7.73
C ILE A 33 -9.22 -4.94 9.09
N ARG A 34 -10.36 -5.29 9.70
CA ARG A 34 -10.72 -4.82 11.05
C ARG A 34 -9.72 -5.28 12.11
N ARG A 35 -9.25 -6.53 12.05
CA ARG A 35 -8.24 -7.03 13.00
C ARG A 35 -6.94 -6.23 12.87
N TYR A 36 -6.48 -5.97 11.64
CA TYR A 36 -5.29 -5.16 11.40
C TYR A 36 -5.49 -3.72 11.89
N ALA A 37 -6.62 -3.11 11.60
CA ALA A 37 -6.89 -1.74 12.02
C ALA A 37 -6.90 -1.61 13.54
N ARG A 38 -7.54 -2.54 14.26
CA ARG A 38 -7.54 -2.57 15.73
C ARG A 38 -6.15 -2.77 16.33
N ALA A 39 -5.26 -3.49 15.64
CA ALA A 39 -3.90 -3.71 16.09
C ALA A 39 -2.96 -2.51 15.82
N THR A 40 -3.34 -1.60 14.91
CA THR A 40 -2.46 -0.51 14.43
C THR A 40 -2.96 0.88 14.81
N CYS A 41 -4.27 1.13 14.81
CA CYS A 41 -4.86 2.41 15.16
C CYS A 41 -4.83 2.65 16.68
N ARG A 42 -4.71 3.92 17.09
CA ARG A 42 -4.67 4.32 18.51
C ARG A 42 -6.01 4.20 19.22
N SER A 43 -7.12 4.37 18.49
CA SER A 43 -8.47 4.31 19.06
C SER A 43 -9.36 3.34 18.29
N SER A 44 -10.39 2.82 18.96
CA SER A 44 -11.38 1.95 18.32
C SER A 44 -12.20 2.69 17.25
N ALA A 45 -12.38 4.01 17.39
CA ALA A 45 -13.06 4.81 16.38
C ALA A 45 -12.21 4.92 15.11
N ASP A 46 -10.93 5.27 15.26
CA ASP A 46 -10.00 5.33 14.13
C ASP A 46 -9.83 3.98 13.45
N ALA A 47 -9.84 2.88 14.22
CA ALA A 47 -9.77 1.54 13.68
C ALA A 47 -10.96 1.20 12.77
N GLU A 48 -12.18 1.60 13.15
CA GLU A 48 -13.37 1.36 12.33
C GLU A 48 -13.35 2.26 11.08
N ASP A 49 -12.98 3.53 11.21
CA ASP A 49 -12.85 4.46 10.09
C ASP A 49 -11.76 4.00 9.09
N ALA A 50 -10.60 3.58 9.58
CA ALA A 50 -9.52 3.06 8.75
C ALA A 50 -9.93 1.75 8.04
N ALA A 51 -10.68 0.88 8.71
CA ALA A 51 -11.17 -0.35 8.11
C ALA A 51 -12.20 -0.08 6.99
N GLN A 52 -13.11 0.88 7.19
CA GLN A 52 -14.06 1.29 6.16
C GLN A 52 -13.37 1.89 4.94
N GLU A 53 -12.41 2.80 5.17
CA GLU A 53 -11.64 3.40 4.08
C GLU A 53 -10.81 2.34 3.33
N ALA A 54 -10.19 1.38 4.04
CA ALA A 54 -9.45 0.29 3.41
C ALA A 54 -10.33 -0.60 2.52
N LEU A 55 -11.57 -0.90 2.96
CA LEU A 55 -12.54 -1.64 2.14
C LEU A 55 -12.97 -0.85 0.90
N TRP A 56 -13.20 0.46 1.03
CA TRP A 56 -13.54 1.31 -0.10
C TRP A 56 -12.39 1.41 -1.12
N ILE A 57 -11.15 1.52 -0.63
CA ILE A 57 -9.96 1.51 -1.46
C ILE A 57 -9.79 0.17 -2.16
N LEU A 58 -10.03 -0.96 -1.47
CA LEU A 58 -10.04 -2.30 -2.06
C LEU A 58 -11.07 -2.40 -3.19
N PHE A 59 -12.33 -2.00 -2.94
CA PHE A 59 -13.39 -1.96 -3.96
C PHE A 59 -12.94 -1.22 -5.23
N ARG A 60 -12.36 -0.02 -5.06
CA ARG A 60 -11.96 0.83 -6.18
C ARG A 60 -10.75 0.34 -6.97
N HIS A 61 -9.88 -0.45 -6.35
CA HIS A 61 -8.57 -0.79 -6.91
C HIS A 61 -8.37 -2.29 -7.10
N VAL A 62 -9.36 -3.12 -6.78
CA VAL A 62 -9.28 -4.59 -6.88
C VAL A 62 -8.74 -5.05 -8.23
N GLY A 63 -9.20 -4.46 -9.34
CA GLY A 63 -8.73 -4.81 -10.70
C GLY A 63 -7.24 -4.55 -10.96
N THR A 64 -6.59 -3.75 -10.12
CA THR A 64 -5.15 -3.44 -10.24
C THR A 64 -4.25 -4.41 -9.46
N ILE A 65 -4.84 -5.23 -8.59
CA ILE A 65 -4.12 -6.15 -7.69
C ILE A 65 -3.73 -7.39 -8.48
N ARG A 66 -2.45 -7.78 -8.42
CA ARG A 66 -1.88 -8.84 -9.27
C ARG A 66 -2.09 -10.26 -8.76
N SER A 67 -2.30 -10.42 -7.46
CA SER A 67 -2.48 -11.73 -6.82
C SER A 67 -3.07 -11.59 -5.41
N LEU A 68 -3.60 -12.69 -4.86
CA LEU A 68 -4.11 -12.76 -3.49
C LEU A 68 -3.03 -12.45 -2.43
N LEU A 69 -1.79 -12.90 -2.67
CA LEU A 69 -0.67 -12.60 -1.78
C LEU A 69 -0.34 -11.10 -1.80
N ALA A 70 -0.32 -10.49 -2.99
CA ALA A 70 -0.11 -9.06 -3.14
C ALA A 70 -1.25 -8.25 -2.51
N MET A 71 -2.50 -8.72 -2.62
CA MET A 71 -3.65 -8.14 -1.93
C MET A 71 -3.41 -8.11 -0.43
N SER A 72 -2.86 -9.20 0.12
CA SER A 72 -2.68 -9.34 1.55
C SER A 72 -1.70 -8.33 2.13
N ALA A 73 -0.54 -8.21 1.51
CA ALA A 73 0.48 -7.24 1.90
C ALA A 73 -0.01 -5.80 1.67
N TRP A 74 -0.68 -5.55 0.54
CA TRP A 74 -1.17 -4.21 0.20
C TRP A 74 -2.24 -3.72 1.18
N LEU A 75 -3.18 -4.58 1.60
CA LEU A 75 -4.22 -4.21 2.58
C LEU A 75 -3.62 -3.82 3.93
N PHE A 76 -2.54 -4.47 4.35
CA PHE A 76 -1.82 -4.10 5.57
C PHE A 76 -1.26 -2.67 5.48
N SER A 77 -0.57 -2.34 4.38
CA SER A 77 -0.04 -0.99 4.14
C SER A 77 -1.15 0.06 4.06
N VAL A 78 -2.27 -0.26 3.42
CA VAL A 78 -3.43 0.64 3.36
C VAL A 78 -3.97 0.93 4.75
N VAL A 79 -4.21 -0.10 5.57
CA VAL A 79 -4.72 0.06 6.95
C VAL A 79 -3.76 0.88 7.80
N ARG A 80 -2.45 0.57 7.76
CA ARG A 80 -1.44 1.32 8.51
C ARG A 80 -1.44 2.80 8.15
N ARG A 81 -1.49 3.10 6.84
CA ARG A 81 -1.54 4.48 6.35
C ARG A 81 -2.78 5.22 6.84
N GLU A 82 -3.96 4.58 6.78
CA GLU A 82 -5.19 5.23 7.26
C GLU A 82 -5.16 5.46 8.77
N CYS A 83 -4.65 4.50 9.57
CA CYS A 83 -4.44 4.70 11.00
C CYS A 83 -3.49 5.87 11.30
N LEU A 84 -2.38 5.97 10.57
CA LEU A 84 -1.41 7.06 10.74
C LEU A 84 -2.00 8.42 10.31
N ARG A 85 -2.76 8.45 9.21
CA ARG A 85 -3.46 9.66 8.74
C ARG A 85 -4.45 10.17 9.79
N LEU A 86 -5.22 9.28 10.40
CA LEU A 86 -6.19 9.63 11.45
C LEU A 86 -5.47 10.11 12.72
N ALA A 87 -4.38 9.44 13.13
CA ALA A 87 -3.56 9.88 14.26
C ALA A 87 -2.93 11.26 14.03
N ARG A 88 -2.42 11.55 12.82
CA ARG A 88 -1.92 12.88 12.43
C ARG A 88 -3.01 13.93 12.49
N LYS A 89 -4.20 13.63 11.96
CA LYS A 89 -5.36 14.54 11.99
C LYS A 89 -5.79 14.87 13.43
N ALA A 90 -5.62 13.94 14.36
CA ALA A 90 -5.88 14.14 15.78
C ALA A 90 -4.74 14.86 16.54
N GLY A 91 -3.62 15.17 15.88
CA GLY A 91 -2.45 15.78 16.54
C GLY A 91 -1.65 14.80 17.42
N LEU A 92 -1.78 13.49 17.18
CA LEU A 92 -1.26 12.41 18.03
C LEU A 92 -0.12 11.59 17.39
N ALA A 93 0.46 12.05 16.28
CA ALA A 93 1.55 11.35 15.59
C ALA A 93 2.93 11.85 16.08
N PRO A 94 3.90 10.94 16.33
CA PRO A 94 5.28 11.35 16.59
C PRO A 94 5.93 11.98 15.34
N SER A 95 6.90 12.87 15.58
CA SER A 95 7.84 13.37 14.57
C SER A 95 8.65 12.21 13.99
N ILE A 96 9.08 12.35 12.73
CA ILE A 96 9.78 11.36 11.92
C ILE A 96 11.13 10.98 12.57
N ASP A 97 11.13 10.02 13.48
CA ASP A 97 12.28 9.20 13.84
C ASP A 97 11.77 8.01 14.67
N ASP A 98 11.59 6.84 14.06
CA ASP A 98 11.28 5.60 14.79
C ASP A 98 11.80 4.41 13.97
N THR A 99 13.13 4.27 13.99
CA THR A 99 13.95 3.26 13.31
C THR A 99 13.82 1.84 13.91
N GLU A 100 12.92 1.63 14.89
CA GLU A 100 12.88 0.37 15.66
C GLU A 100 11.91 -0.68 15.10
N ALA A 101 10.92 -0.29 14.28
CA ALA A 101 10.00 -1.25 13.66
C ALA A 101 10.63 -2.01 12.45
N GLU A 102 11.72 -1.46 11.91
CA GLU A 102 12.40 -1.96 10.71
C GLU A 102 13.23 -3.23 10.99
N ALA A 103 13.74 -3.39 12.22
CA ALA A 103 14.58 -4.52 12.62
C ALA A 103 13.80 -5.84 12.80
N ALA A 104 12.51 -5.78 13.15
CA ALA A 104 11.70 -6.98 13.36
C ALA A 104 11.21 -7.62 12.05
N LEU A 105 11.19 -6.86 10.95
CA LEU A 105 10.65 -7.30 9.65
C LEU A 105 11.67 -8.08 8.81
N LEU A 106 12.97 -7.95 9.09
CA LEU A 106 14.07 -8.49 8.28
C LEU A 106 14.44 -9.96 8.60
N SER A 107 13.75 -10.66 9.51
CA SER A 107 14.19 -11.99 10.01
C SER A 107 13.55 -13.24 9.36
N ARG A 108 12.91 -13.15 8.18
CA ARG A 108 12.51 -14.37 7.43
C ARG A 108 13.15 -14.44 6.03
N PRO A 109 13.87 -15.53 5.70
CA PRO A 109 14.63 -15.65 4.47
C PRO A 109 13.77 -16.23 3.34
N GLU A 110 13.54 -15.47 2.28
CA GLU A 110 13.11 -15.98 0.97
C GLU A 110 14.01 -15.32 -0.08
N ALA A 111 15.15 -15.96 -0.34
CA ALA A 111 16.24 -15.42 -1.14
C ALA A 111 16.13 -15.71 -2.65
N ASP A 112 15.08 -16.39 -3.13
CA ASP A 112 15.05 -16.93 -4.50
C ASP A 112 13.95 -16.33 -5.42
N LEU A 113 13.23 -15.30 -4.97
CA LEU A 113 12.26 -14.54 -5.79
C LEU A 113 12.48 -13.03 -5.74
N ARG A 114 13.63 -12.58 -5.22
CA ARG A 114 14.00 -11.16 -5.22
C ARG A 114 14.42 -10.77 -6.64
N LEU A 115 13.44 -10.47 -7.49
CA LEU A 115 13.65 -9.43 -8.50
C LEU A 115 14.31 -8.26 -7.78
N ASP A 116 15.53 -7.89 -8.18
CA ASP A 116 16.34 -6.92 -7.44
C ASP A 116 15.67 -5.55 -7.51
N VAL A 117 14.77 -5.29 -6.54
CA VAL A 117 14.03 -4.04 -6.41
C VAL A 117 14.99 -2.88 -6.27
N ALA A 118 16.12 -3.07 -5.58
CA ALA A 118 17.13 -2.02 -5.45
C ALA A 118 17.75 -1.68 -6.82
N ALA A 119 18.12 -2.70 -7.62
CA ALA A 119 18.58 -2.48 -8.98
C ALA A 119 17.52 -1.81 -9.88
N ALA A 120 16.24 -2.16 -9.71
CA ALA A 120 15.16 -1.53 -10.45
C ALA A 120 15.03 -0.03 -10.11
N PHE A 121 15.16 0.36 -8.84
CA PHE A 121 15.18 1.77 -8.43
C PHE A 121 16.42 2.51 -8.93
N GLU A 122 17.59 1.87 -8.92
CA GLU A 122 18.83 2.44 -9.47
C GLU A 122 18.75 2.69 -10.98
N ALA A 123 18.00 1.86 -11.72
CA ALA A 123 17.78 2.02 -13.15
C ALA A 123 16.82 3.17 -13.51
N LEU A 124 16.18 3.82 -12.53
CA LEU A 124 15.32 4.98 -12.76
C LEU A 124 16.15 6.27 -12.89
N PRO A 125 15.75 7.17 -13.82
CA PRO A 125 16.21 8.56 -13.80
C PRO A 125 15.99 9.19 -12.41
N PRO A 126 16.93 10.01 -11.90
CA PRO A 126 16.93 10.50 -10.52
C PRO A 126 15.59 11.10 -10.08
N HIS A 127 15.04 12.02 -10.87
CA HIS A 127 13.76 12.69 -10.57
C HIS A 127 12.52 11.77 -10.52
N TYR A 128 12.58 10.57 -11.11
CA TYR A 128 11.55 9.54 -10.98
C TYR A 128 11.82 8.62 -9.80
N ARG A 129 13.09 8.27 -9.58
CA ARG A 129 13.55 7.51 -8.41
C ARG A 129 13.21 8.25 -7.13
N ASP A 130 13.53 9.54 -7.03
CA ASP A 130 13.30 10.35 -5.82
C ASP A 130 11.81 10.37 -5.46
N VAL A 131 10.95 10.65 -6.45
CA VAL A 131 9.48 10.66 -6.23
C VAL A 131 8.96 9.27 -5.88
N ALA A 132 9.53 8.20 -6.44
CA ALA A 132 9.12 6.84 -6.13
C ALA A 132 9.64 6.37 -4.76
N LEU A 133 10.88 6.70 -4.38
CA LEU A 133 11.43 6.41 -3.06
C LEU A 133 10.64 7.15 -2.00
N MET A 134 10.51 8.46 -2.14
CA MET A 134 9.74 9.29 -1.20
C MET A 134 8.30 8.81 -1.07
N ARG A 135 7.67 8.33 -2.15
CA ARG A 135 6.28 7.88 -2.11
C ARG A 135 6.09 6.43 -1.66
N ASP A 136 6.84 5.52 -2.24
CA ASP A 136 6.61 4.08 -2.17
C ASP A 136 7.51 3.40 -1.12
N VAL A 137 8.56 4.09 -0.64
CA VAL A 137 9.45 3.64 0.45
C VAL A 137 9.28 4.52 1.70
N GLU A 138 9.41 5.84 1.57
CA GLU A 138 9.32 6.79 2.70
C GLU A 138 7.86 7.20 3.01
N GLU A 139 6.89 6.68 2.25
CA GLU A 139 5.45 6.86 2.44
C GLU A 139 4.94 8.32 2.46
N MET A 140 5.70 9.27 1.90
CA MET A 140 5.33 10.68 1.85
C MET A 140 4.06 10.93 1.02
N THR A 141 3.27 11.90 1.44
CA THR A 141 2.13 12.41 0.68
C THR A 141 2.61 13.17 -0.56
N ILE A 142 1.74 13.28 -1.56
CA ILE A 142 2.08 14.04 -2.79
C ILE A 142 2.39 15.51 -2.45
N ASP A 143 1.79 16.04 -1.39
CA ASP A 143 2.03 17.40 -0.91
C ASP A 143 3.39 17.54 -0.23
N GLU A 144 3.72 16.62 0.69
CA GLU A 144 5.05 16.59 1.32
C GLU A 144 6.16 16.42 0.29
N ILE A 145 5.96 15.60 -0.75
CA ILE A 145 6.92 15.43 -1.85
C ILE A 145 7.01 16.69 -2.72
N ALA A 146 5.87 17.34 -2.97
CA ALA A 146 5.84 18.58 -3.75
C ALA A 146 6.61 19.69 -3.04
N GLU A 147 6.43 19.82 -1.72
CA GLU A 147 7.17 20.73 -0.88
C GLU A 147 8.66 20.38 -0.83
N ALA A 148 9.01 19.12 -0.55
CA ALA A 148 10.39 18.66 -0.47
C ALA A 148 11.19 18.84 -1.76
N LEU A 149 10.54 18.68 -2.92
CA LEU A 149 11.19 18.80 -4.24
C LEU A 149 11.02 20.18 -4.89
N GLY A 150 10.36 21.14 -4.23
CA GLY A 150 10.03 22.45 -4.82
C GLY A 150 9.21 22.33 -6.11
N ALA A 151 8.34 21.32 -6.21
CA ALA A 151 7.56 20.99 -7.39
C ALA A 151 6.06 21.15 -7.14
N THR A 152 5.24 21.15 -8.22
CA THR A 152 3.78 21.16 -8.05
C THR A 152 3.25 19.76 -7.77
N ARG A 153 2.10 19.67 -7.08
CA ARG A 153 1.36 18.40 -6.86
C ARG A 153 1.09 17.66 -8.17
N GLN A 154 0.81 18.38 -9.27
CA GLN A 154 0.60 17.80 -10.60
C GLN A 154 1.88 17.19 -11.17
N THR A 155 3.01 17.89 -11.03
CA THR A 155 4.34 17.39 -11.44
C THR A 155 4.70 16.12 -10.68
N VAL A 156 4.48 16.09 -9.35
CA VAL A 156 4.74 14.89 -8.53
C VAL A 156 3.87 13.71 -8.98
N LYS A 157 2.57 13.92 -9.21
CA LYS A 157 1.66 12.88 -9.73
C LYS A 157 2.13 12.31 -11.06
N ALA A 158 2.52 13.18 -12.00
CA ALA A 158 2.99 12.77 -13.32
C ALA A 158 4.31 11.98 -13.22
N ARG A 159 5.26 12.46 -12.41
CA ARG A 159 6.55 11.78 -12.17
C ARG A 159 6.36 10.43 -11.52
N LEU A 160 5.52 10.33 -10.49
CA LEU A 160 5.22 9.06 -9.81
C LEU A 160 4.57 8.05 -10.75
N HIS A 161 3.61 8.49 -11.56
CA HIS A 161 2.98 7.63 -12.56
C HIS A 161 4.03 7.06 -13.54
N ARG A 162 4.94 7.92 -14.03
CA ARG A 162 6.00 7.49 -14.94
C ARG A 162 7.03 6.58 -14.26
N ALA A 163 7.41 6.89 -13.02
CA ALA A 163 8.32 6.07 -12.23
C ALA A 163 7.79 4.64 -12.04
N ARG A 164 6.51 4.49 -11.68
CA ARG A 164 5.87 3.19 -11.50
C ARG A 164 5.70 2.42 -12.81
N ALA A 165 5.53 3.10 -13.94
CA ALA A 165 5.53 2.45 -15.25
C ALA A 165 6.91 1.86 -15.59
N LEU A 166 7.99 2.62 -15.33
CA LEU A 166 9.36 2.16 -15.55
C LEU A 166 9.75 1.02 -14.61
N LEU A 167 9.47 1.14 -13.31
CA LEU A 167 9.69 0.06 -12.34
C LEU A 167 8.97 -1.22 -12.75
N ARG A 168 7.75 -1.10 -13.29
CA ARG A 168 7.02 -2.25 -13.82
C ARG A 168 7.75 -2.90 -14.99
N GLU A 169 8.22 -2.14 -15.96
CA GLU A 169 8.99 -2.67 -17.11
C GLU A 169 10.25 -3.41 -16.65
N TYR A 170 10.96 -2.88 -15.65
CA TYR A 170 12.17 -3.51 -15.10
C TYR A 170 11.89 -4.78 -14.31
N LEU A 171 10.79 -4.83 -13.56
CA LEU A 171 10.42 -5.97 -12.71
C LEU A 171 9.66 -7.07 -13.47
N THR A 172 9.26 -6.82 -14.72
CA THR A 172 8.60 -7.82 -15.59
C THR A 172 9.51 -8.35 -16.69
N ARG A 173 10.78 -7.91 -16.73
CA ARG A 173 11.83 -8.51 -17.54
C ARG A 173 12.52 -9.62 -16.76
#